data_AF-F7KQT4-F1
#
_entry.id   AF-F7KQT4-F1
#
_cell.length_a   1.000
_cell.length_b   1.000
_cell.length_c   1.000
_cell.angle_alpha   90.00
_cell.angle_beta   90.00
_cell.angle_gamma   90.00
#
_symmetry.space_group_name_H-M   'P 1'
#
loop_
_entity.id
_entity.type
_entity.pdbx_description
1 polymer ?
#
loop_
_entity_poly.entity_id
_entity_poly.type
_entity_poly.pdbx_seq_one_letter_code
_entity_poly.pdbx_strand_id
1 'polypeptide(L)'
;MKIYDKVNKVEVEVDGTKGLIQQMKDGRQVDLYLKEKKSDEDGYMSWDVEHWSSVDGKRFIRCYSLEGRVLSESTGHNIYDLENDFKPEEAQKVELS
;
A
#
# COMPACT_ATOMS: atom_id res chain seq x y z
N MET A 1 -13.46 -1.60 7.18
CA MET A 1 -13.33 -0.32 6.46
C MET A 1 -13.83 -0.51 5.03
N LYS A 2 -14.40 0.53 4.42
CA LYS A 2 -14.80 0.49 3.00
C LYS A 2 -13.67 1.03 2.15
N ILE A 3 -13.30 0.28 1.13
CA ILE A 3 -12.26 0.65 0.16
C ILE A 3 -12.82 0.53 -1.24
N TYR A 4 -12.26 1.30 -2.16
CA TYR A 4 -12.68 1.27 -3.55
C TYR A 4 -11.85 0.26 -4.34
N ASP A 5 -12.50 -0.73 -4.95
CA ASP A 5 -11.88 -1.64 -5.89
C ASP A 5 -11.89 -1.03 -7.28
N LYS A 6 -10.72 -0.59 -7.74
CA LYS A 6 -10.55 0.10 -9.02
C LYS A 6 -10.73 -0.82 -10.21
N VAL A 7 -10.38 -2.10 -10.07
CA VAL A 7 -10.50 -3.12 -11.13
C VAL A 7 -11.97 -3.42 -11.39
N ASN A 8 -12.71 -3.72 -10.32
CA ASN A 8 -14.11 -4.11 -10.40
C ASN A 8 -15.08 -2.91 -10.36
N LYS A 9 -14.58 -1.71 -10.04
CA LYS A 9 -15.32 -0.44 -9.90
C LYS A 9 -16.44 -0.52 -8.85
N VAL A 10 -16.16 -1.18 -7.74
CA VAL A 10 -17.12 -1.39 -6.64
C VAL A 10 -16.50 -1.02 -5.30
N GLU A 11 -17.34 -0.66 -4.34
CA GLU A 11 -16.91 -0.53 -2.95
C GLU A 11 -16.90 -1.90 -2.28
N VAL A 12 -15.78 -2.25 -1.64
CA VAL A 12 -15.60 -3.51 -0.92
C VAL A 12 -15.41 -3.20 0.55
N GLU A 13 -16.11 -3.93 1.41
CA GLU A 13 -15.88 -3.88 2.85
C GLU A 13 -14.80 -4.90 3.23
N VAL A 14 -13.73 -4.41 3.83
CA VAL A 14 -12.60 -5.23 4.31
C VAL A 14 -12.46 -5.15 5.82
N ASP A 15 -11.97 -6.23 6.42
CA ASP A 15 -11.74 -6.37 7.86
C ASP A 15 -10.47 -5.64 8.33
N GLY A 16 -10.46 -4.32 8.14
CA GLY A 16 -9.35 -3.44 8.48
C GLY A 16 -8.03 -3.84 7.81
N THR A 17 -6.92 -3.63 8.52
CA THR A 17 -5.55 -3.93 8.06
C THR A 17 -5.37 -5.41 7.72
N LYS A 18 -5.95 -6.32 8.49
CA LYS A 18 -5.86 -7.77 8.24
C LYS A 18 -6.55 -8.17 6.92
N GLY A 19 -7.71 -7.59 6.65
CA GLY A 19 -8.43 -7.78 5.38
C GLY A 19 -7.60 -7.32 4.18
N LEU A 20 -6.93 -6.17 4.30
CA LEU A 20 -6.03 -5.66 3.25
C LEU A 20 -4.82 -6.56 3.01
N ILE A 21 -4.16 -7.03 4.08
CA ILE A 21 -3.04 -7.97 3.97
C ILE A 21 -3.49 -9.27 3.29
N GLN A 22 -4.70 -9.73 3.58
CA GLN A 22 -5.27 -10.90 2.90
C GLN A 22 -5.45 -10.63 1.39
N GLN A 23 -5.98 -9.46 1.00
CA GLN A 23 -6.07 -9.09 -0.42
C GLN A 23 -4.70 -9.12 -1.11
N MET A 24 -3.64 -8.64 -0.44
CA MET A 24 -2.28 -8.73 -0.98
C MET A 24 -1.83 -10.17 -1.19
N LYS A 25 -2.09 -11.04 -0.22
CA LYS A 25 -1.76 -12.48 -0.31
C LYS A 25 -2.55 -13.19 -1.41
N ASP A 26 -3.76 -12.73 -1.69
CA ASP A 26 -4.60 -13.20 -2.80
C ASP A 26 -4.14 -12.65 -4.17
N GLY A 27 -2.99 -11.95 -4.21
CA GLY A 27 -2.35 -11.47 -5.43
C GLY A 27 -2.84 -10.11 -5.90
N ARG A 28 -3.60 -9.37 -5.07
CA ARG A 28 -4.06 -8.02 -5.38
C ARG A 28 -3.07 -6.96 -4.92
N GLN A 29 -3.14 -5.77 -5.51
CA GLN A 29 -2.40 -4.62 -5.03
C GLN A 29 -3.29 -3.77 -4.13
N VAL A 30 -2.73 -3.26 -3.04
CA VAL A 30 -3.37 -2.30 -2.14
C VAL A 30 -2.62 -0.98 -2.25
N ASP A 31 -3.31 0.06 -2.70
CA ASP A 31 -2.76 1.39 -2.87
C ASP A 31 -3.17 2.29 -1.70
N LEU A 32 -2.19 2.87 -1.02
CA LEU A 32 -2.40 3.86 0.05
C LEU A 32 -2.04 5.24 -0.48
N TYR A 33 -3.03 6.13 -0.54
CA TYR A 33 -2.80 7.54 -0.83
C TYR A 33 -2.66 8.30 0.49
N LEU A 34 -1.49 8.88 0.71
CA LEU A 34 -1.14 9.57 1.95
C LEU A 34 -1.78 10.97 1.99
N LYS A 35 -2.09 11.45 3.20
CA LYS A 35 -2.65 12.80 3.41
C LYS A 35 -1.65 13.90 3.06
N GLU A 36 -0.37 13.60 3.25
CA GLU A 36 0.76 14.49 3.00
C GLU A 36 1.92 13.69 2.40
N LYS A 37 2.77 14.36 1.63
CA LYS A 37 3.98 13.75 1.06
C LYS A 37 4.89 13.33 2.21
N LYS A 38 5.28 12.06 2.26
CA LYS A 38 6.35 11.58 3.12
C LYS A 38 7.68 11.66 2.39
N SER A 39 8.76 11.79 3.14
CA SER A 39 10.12 11.66 2.63
C SER A 39 10.87 10.59 3.40
N ASP A 40 11.86 9.98 2.77
CA ASP A 40 12.80 9.09 3.46
C ASP A 40 13.66 9.89 4.46
N GLU A 41 14.37 9.17 5.35
CA GLU A 41 15.17 9.78 6.43
C GLU A 41 16.25 10.74 5.92
N ASP A 42 16.84 10.47 4.75
CA ASP A 42 17.87 11.30 4.14
C ASP A 42 17.29 12.39 3.23
N GLY A 43 15.98 12.37 2.96
CA GLY A 43 15.27 13.37 2.15
C GLY A 43 15.57 13.32 0.66
N TYR A 44 16.11 12.21 0.15
CA TYR A 44 16.36 12.01 -1.28
C TYR A 44 15.11 11.61 -2.06
N MET A 45 14.13 11.03 -1.37
CA MET A 45 12.94 10.46 -1.97
C MET A 45 11.71 10.94 -1.22
N SER A 46 10.72 11.44 -1.96
CA SER A 46 9.40 11.78 -1.43
C SER A 46 8.31 11.01 -2.16
N TRP A 47 7.22 10.66 -1.48
CA TRP A 47 6.08 9.97 -2.07
C TRP A 47 4.76 10.43 -1.44
N ASP A 48 3.69 10.39 -2.22
CA ASP A 48 2.31 10.56 -1.75
C ASP A 48 1.47 9.30 -1.90
N VAL A 49 1.99 8.27 -2.60
CA VAL A 49 1.30 6.97 -2.74
C VAL A 49 2.25 5.83 -2.45
N GLU A 50 1.76 4.84 -1.71
CA GLU A 50 2.43 3.57 -1.46
C GLU A 50 1.62 2.43 -2.10
N HIS A 51 2.30 1.62 -2.91
CA HIS A 51 1.73 0.47 -3.59
C HIS A 51 2.22 -0.80 -2.92
N TRP A 52 1.32 -1.51 -2.26
CA TRP A 52 1.63 -2.72 -1.51
C TRP A 52 1.11 -3.96 -2.23
N SER A 53 2.00 -4.93 -2.48
CA SER A 53 1.63 -6.21 -3.05
C SER A 53 2.43 -7.36 -2.42
N SER A 54 1.92 -8.58 -2.56
CA SER A 54 2.65 -9.77 -2.13
C SER A 54 3.35 -10.44 -3.31
N VAL A 55 4.57 -10.90 -3.09
CA VAL A 55 5.36 -11.64 -4.09
C VAL A 55 5.02 -13.13 -4.07
N ASP A 56 4.90 -13.70 -2.87
CA ASP A 56 4.71 -15.15 -2.66
C ASP A 56 3.85 -15.48 -1.41
N GLY A 57 3.09 -14.51 -0.92
CA GLY A 57 2.27 -14.64 0.29
C GLY A 57 3.05 -14.51 1.61
N LYS A 58 4.39 -14.46 1.55
CA LYS A 58 5.30 -14.32 2.71
C LYS A 58 6.13 -13.05 2.65
N ARG A 59 6.52 -12.64 1.45
CA ARG A 59 7.25 -11.42 1.16
C ARG A 59 6.32 -10.41 0.51
N PHE A 60 6.46 -9.17 0.94
CA PHE A 60 5.69 -8.04 0.46
C PHE A 60 6.64 -7.01 -0.12
N ILE A 61 6.17 -6.29 -1.12
CA ILE A 61 6.90 -5.20 -1.72
C ILE A 61 6.07 -3.93 -1.61
N ARG A 62 6.73 -2.85 -1.17
CA ARG A 62 6.20 -1.49 -1.20
C ARG A 62 6.92 -0.74 -2.31
N CYS A 63 6.17 -0.36 -3.34
CA CYS A 63 6.60 0.60 -4.34
C CYS A 63 6.01 1.97 -4.03
N TYR A 64 6.57 3.02 -4.60
CA TYR A 64 6.21 4.38 -4.26
C TYR A 64 5.88 5.19 -5.51
N SER A 65 4.94 6.12 -5.38
CA SER A 65 4.69 7.12 -6.41
C SER A 65 4.64 8.52 -5.81
N LEU A 66 5.09 9.49 -6.61
CA LEU A 66 5.04 10.92 -6.33
C LEU A 66 4.32 11.63 -7.46
N GLU A 67 3.20 12.29 -7.15
CA GLU A 67 2.41 13.12 -8.08
C GLU A 67 2.06 12.39 -9.39
N GLY A 68 1.72 11.11 -9.26
CA GLY A 68 1.37 10.22 -10.38
C GLY A 68 2.56 9.62 -11.13
N ARG A 69 3.81 9.87 -10.70
CA ARG A 69 5.01 9.22 -11.23
C ARG A 69 5.45 8.08 -10.32
N VAL A 70 5.57 6.89 -10.87
CA VAL A 70 6.13 5.73 -10.18
C VAL A 70 7.64 5.94 -10.00
N LEU A 71 8.11 5.73 -8.79
CA LEU A 71 9.53 5.83 -8.43
C LEU A 71 10.22 4.48 -8.66
N SER A 72 11.55 4.50 -8.87
CA SER A 72 12.29 3.25 -9.17
C SER A 72 12.59 2.44 -7.91
N GLU A 73 12.62 3.13 -6.77
CA GLU A 73 12.90 2.59 -5.47
C GLU A 73 11.70 1.78 -4.95
N SER A 74 12.01 0.69 -4.25
CA SER A 74 11.04 -0.17 -3.60
C SER A 74 11.65 -0.78 -2.35
N THR A 75 10.82 -1.14 -1.39
CA THR A 75 11.25 -1.81 -0.15
C THR A 75 10.60 -3.18 -0.05
N GLY A 76 11.39 -4.17 0.36
CA GLY A 76 10.92 -5.52 0.64
C GLY A 76 10.64 -5.69 2.12
N HIS A 77 9.53 -6.36 2.45
CA HIS A 77 9.03 -6.53 3.81
C HIS A 77 8.70 -8.00 4.07
N ASN A 78 9.07 -8.51 5.24
CA ASN A 78 8.48 -9.74 5.77
C ASN A 78 7.16 -9.43 6.50
N ILE A 79 6.47 -10.43 7.04
CA ILE A 79 5.18 -10.22 7.73
C ILE A 79 5.27 -9.30 8.94
N TYR A 80 6.37 -9.36 9.70
CA TYR A 80 6.58 -8.52 10.88
C TYR A 80 6.90 -7.08 10.48
N ASP A 81 7.72 -6.88 9.45
CA ASP A 81 8.00 -5.54 8.91
C ASP A 81 6.70 -4.91 8.39
N LEU A 82 5.92 -5.69 7.63
CA LEU A 82 4.62 -5.28 7.11
C LEU A 82 3.69 -4.83 8.23
N GLU A 83 3.56 -5.59 9.32
CA GLU A 83 2.68 -5.23 10.45
C GLU A 83 3.10 -3.92 11.15
N ASN A 84 4.37 -3.52 11.04
CA ASN A 84 4.86 -2.25 11.61
C ASN A 84 4.77 -1.07 10.63
N ASP A 85 5.07 -1.29 9.35
CA ASP A 85 5.14 -0.26 8.31
C ASP A 85 3.80 0.01 7.62
N PHE A 86 2.94 -1.00 7.48
CA PHE A 86 1.70 -0.88 6.74
C PHE A 86 0.60 -0.23 7.59
N LYS A 87 0.41 1.08 7.39
CA LYS A 87 -0.49 1.93 8.18
C LYS A 87 -1.64 2.51 7.34
N PRO A 88 -2.59 1.67 6.89
CA PRO A 88 -3.72 2.12 6.06
C PRO A 88 -4.63 3.13 6.78
N GLU A 89 -4.65 3.16 8.11
CA GLU A 89 -5.40 4.15 8.90
C GLU A 89 -4.84 5.58 8.80
N GLU A 90 -3.55 5.75 8.49
CA GLU A 90 -2.95 7.07 8.29
C GLU A 90 -3.24 7.63 6.90
N ALA A 91 -3.58 6.76 5.95
CA ALA A 91 -3.87 7.13 4.57
C ALA A 91 -5.14 7.98 4.46
N GLN A 92 -5.16 8.88 3.49
CA GLN A 92 -6.36 9.63 3.11
C GLN A 92 -7.35 8.72 2.38
N LYS A 93 -6.83 7.79 1.57
CA LYS A 93 -7.62 6.91 0.73
C LYS A 93 -6.89 5.59 0.53
N VAL A 94 -7.66 4.50 0.49
CA VAL A 94 -7.17 3.15 0.21
C VAL A 94 -7.94 2.58 -0.98
N GLU A 95 -7.22 2.01 -1.94
CA GLU A 95 -7.79 1.38 -3.13
C GLU A 95 -7.24 -0.03 -3.34
N LEU A 96 -8.02 -0.88 -4.01
CA LEU A 96 -7.52 -2.13 -4.59
C LEU A 96 -7.29 -1.94 -6.08
N SER A 97 -6.11 -2.34 -6.54
CA SER A 97 -5.70 -2.36 -7.95
C SER A 97 -5.38 -3.77 -8.44
#